data_AF-A0A7K4DT27-F1
#
_entry.id   AF-A0A7K4DT27-F1
#
_cell.length_a   1.000
_cell.length_b   1.000
_cell.length_c   1.000
_cell.angle_alpha   90.00
_cell.angle_beta   90.00
_cell.angle_gamma   90.00
#
_symmetry.space_group_name_H-M   'P 1'
#
loop_
_entity.id
_entity.type
_entity.pdbx_description
1 polymer ?
#
loop_
_entity_poly.entity_id
_entity_poly.type
_entity_poly.pdbx_seq_one_letter_code
_entity_poly.pdbx_strand_id
1 'polypeptide(L)'
;MNKLFLCLSAIIISVSFASSNAEIQNVSTNKSLYHFGDSLIISGSVSYDSSIPSIILQIITPSGNGLAHIDSITPKSSGGFSKTINVGGPTWSEDGKYTIKLTYGESFEKIIQYENSFSEPESESTPDKTKSPPTAAPVTIPTKQPSTDQDQFEEEIFRGVNPKMKLFGFPSFDKSPQYYIDRYNTKPQYKSWFDSQFPNFSINEVVGYKTTHVENFPSFDKSPQYYIDRYNT
;
A
#
# COMPACT_ATOMS: atom_id res chain seq x y z
N MET A 1 54.90 53.40 -29.33
CA MET A 1 55.14 52.83 -28.00
C MET A 1 53.81 52.70 -27.27
N ASN A 2 53.48 51.44 -26.95
CA ASN A 2 52.52 50.84 -26.02
C ASN A 2 51.13 51.48 -25.79
N LYS A 3 50.11 50.77 -26.28
CA LYS A 3 48.70 50.91 -25.89
C LYS A 3 48.53 50.35 -24.45
N LEU A 4 48.06 51.18 -23.51
CA LEU A 4 47.67 50.74 -22.17
C LEU A 4 46.19 50.34 -22.22
N PHE A 5 45.93 49.03 -22.21
CA PHE A 5 44.57 48.48 -22.17
C PHE A 5 44.25 48.15 -20.71
N LEU A 6 43.27 48.85 -20.13
CA LEU A 6 42.85 48.70 -18.74
C LEU A 6 41.79 47.59 -18.70
N CYS A 7 42.20 46.35 -18.40
CA CYS A 7 41.29 45.23 -18.23
C CYS A 7 40.55 45.35 -16.90
N LEU A 8 39.29 45.77 -16.94
CA LEU A 8 38.37 45.75 -15.81
C LEU A 8 37.85 44.31 -15.64
N SER A 9 38.46 43.51 -14.77
CA SER A 9 37.94 42.18 -14.44
C SER A 9 36.75 42.29 -13.49
N ALA A 10 35.54 42.11 -13.99
CA ALA A 10 34.36 41.94 -13.16
C ALA A 10 34.41 40.56 -12.48
N ILE A 11 34.66 40.53 -11.17
CA ILE A 11 34.49 39.32 -10.35
C ILE A 11 32.99 39.14 -10.15
N ILE A 12 32.39 38.23 -10.90
CA ILE A 12 31.00 37.79 -10.68
C ILE A 12 31.05 36.81 -9.52
N ILE A 13 30.79 37.29 -8.31
CA ILE A 13 30.54 36.41 -7.16
C ILE A 13 29.15 35.83 -7.39
N SER A 14 29.08 34.62 -7.95
CA SER A 14 27.86 33.82 -8.01
C SER A 14 27.48 33.42 -6.58
N VAL A 15 26.66 34.25 -5.93
CA VAL A 15 25.98 33.87 -4.70
C VAL A 15 24.93 32.84 -5.08
N SER A 16 25.25 31.57 -4.91
CA SER A 16 24.27 30.50 -4.94
C SER A 16 23.43 30.60 -3.68
N PHE A 17 22.20 31.12 -3.81
CA PHE A 17 21.18 30.95 -2.78
C PHE A 17 20.79 29.47 -2.79
N ALA A 18 21.28 28.69 -1.84
CA ALA A 18 20.72 27.38 -1.58
C ALA A 18 19.35 27.60 -0.92
N SER A 19 18.28 27.46 -1.69
CA SER A 19 16.95 27.31 -1.11
C SER A 19 16.92 25.96 -0.38
N SER A 20 16.87 25.98 0.95
CA SER A 20 16.69 24.77 1.74
C SER A 20 15.22 24.33 1.67
N ASN A 21 14.83 23.70 0.57
CA ASN A 21 13.53 23.07 0.44
C ASN A 21 13.60 21.63 0.94
N ALA A 22 12.50 21.13 1.51
CA ALA A 22 12.34 19.70 1.80
C ALA A 22 12.40 18.93 0.48
N GLU A 23 13.46 18.14 0.31
CA GLU A 23 13.80 17.47 -0.95
C GLU A 23 14.15 16.01 -0.66
N ILE A 24 13.77 15.12 -1.59
CA ILE A 24 14.08 13.69 -1.52
C ILE A 24 15.31 13.40 -2.39
N GLN A 25 16.29 12.71 -1.82
CA GLN A 25 17.59 12.45 -2.45
C GLN A 25 18.02 10.99 -2.29
N ASN A 26 18.87 10.53 -3.22
CA ASN A 26 19.57 9.23 -3.16
C ASN A 26 18.64 8.00 -3.02
N VAL A 27 17.46 8.04 -3.65
CA VAL A 27 16.47 6.96 -3.52
C VAL A 27 16.87 5.72 -4.33
N SER A 28 16.94 4.59 -3.64
CA SER A 28 17.27 3.28 -4.20
C SER A 28 16.29 2.20 -3.75
N THR A 29 16.30 1.09 -4.48
CA THR A 29 15.56 -0.13 -4.15
C THR A 29 16.53 -1.32 -4.17
N ASN A 30 16.24 -2.37 -3.41
CA ASN A 30 17.12 -3.56 -3.34
C ASN A 30 17.15 -4.38 -4.64
N LYS A 31 16.09 -4.34 -5.45
CA LYS A 31 16.01 -4.94 -6.80
C LYS A 31 15.38 -3.96 -7.80
N SER A 32 15.50 -4.27 -9.08
CA SER A 32 14.79 -3.61 -10.19
C SER A 32 13.59 -4.42 -10.71
N LEU A 33 13.59 -5.74 -10.52
CA LEU A 33 12.51 -6.66 -10.86
C LEU A 33 12.06 -7.42 -9.60
N TYR A 34 10.74 -7.49 -9.40
CA TYR A 34 10.11 -8.17 -8.28
C TYR A 34 9.07 -9.18 -8.76
N HIS A 35 8.85 -10.20 -7.94
CA HIS A 35 7.80 -11.19 -8.12
C HIS A 35 6.89 -11.27 -6.89
N PHE A 36 5.80 -12.01 -7.02
CA PHE A 36 4.88 -12.26 -5.91
C PHE A 36 5.61 -12.82 -4.69
N GLY A 37 5.42 -12.18 -3.53
CA GLY A 37 6.02 -12.57 -2.27
C GLY A 37 7.43 -12.01 -2.01
N ASP A 38 8.00 -11.25 -2.95
CA ASP A 38 9.25 -10.55 -2.70
C ASP A 38 9.11 -9.45 -1.63
N SER A 39 10.24 -9.06 -1.04
CA SER A 39 10.34 -7.86 -0.20
C SER A 39 11.02 -6.73 -0.98
N LEU A 40 10.24 -5.69 -1.28
CA LEU A 40 10.70 -4.40 -1.80
C LEU A 40 11.22 -3.57 -0.63
N ILE A 41 12.52 -3.28 -0.63
CA ILE A 41 13.16 -2.37 0.32
C ILE A 41 13.46 -1.09 -0.44
N ILE A 42 12.81 0.00 -0.05
CA ILE A 42 13.11 1.35 -0.53
C ILE A 42 13.89 2.10 0.55
N SER A 43 14.92 2.83 0.15
CA SER A 43 15.76 3.63 1.04
C SER A 43 16.22 4.91 0.37
N GLY A 44 16.49 5.93 1.16
CA GLY A 44 17.02 7.20 0.69
C GLY A 44 17.26 8.18 1.82
N SER A 45 17.40 9.44 1.46
CA SER A 45 17.57 10.56 2.39
C SER A 45 16.64 11.70 2.01
N VAL A 46 16.25 12.52 2.98
CA VAL A 46 15.58 13.80 2.75
C VAL A 46 16.38 14.96 3.34
N SER A 47 16.23 16.15 2.76
CA SER A 47 16.53 17.40 3.46
C SER A 47 15.51 17.57 4.58
N TYR A 48 15.83 17.07 5.78
CA TYR A 48 14.89 16.97 6.89
C TYR A 48 14.32 18.34 7.28
N ASP A 49 13.00 18.42 7.31
CA ASP A 49 12.22 19.57 7.74
C ASP A 49 11.26 19.13 8.86
N SER A 50 11.43 19.73 10.05
CA SER A 50 10.60 19.40 11.23
C SER A 50 9.12 19.75 11.07
N SER A 51 8.75 20.58 10.08
CA SER A 51 7.36 20.92 9.78
C SER A 51 6.66 19.86 8.92
N ILE A 52 7.41 18.94 8.30
CA ILE A 52 6.88 17.84 7.48
C ILE A 52 7.17 16.52 8.20
N PRO A 53 6.18 15.92 8.88
CA PRO A 53 6.44 14.79 9.79
C PRO A 53 6.71 13.46 9.06
N SER A 54 6.22 13.29 7.83
CA SER A 54 6.26 12.01 7.13
C SER A 54 6.39 12.18 5.62
N ILE A 55 7.05 11.20 4.99
CA ILE A 55 7.08 10.97 3.54
C ILE A 55 5.83 10.15 3.20
N ILE A 56 5.03 10.61 2.24
CA ILE A 56 3.94 9.82 1.68
C ILE A 56 4.51 8.89 0.60
N LEU A 57 4.25 7.59 0.71
CA LEU A 57 4.66 6.59 -0.27
C LEU A 57 3.42 6.05 -0.99
N GLN A 58 3.43 6.12 -2.32
CA GLN A 58 2.44 5.50 -3.18
C GLN A 58 3.14 4.61 -4.19
N ILE A 59 2.61 3.41 -4.43
CA ILE A 59 3.01 2.57 -5.56
C ILE A 59 1.83 2.50 -6.51
N ILE A 60 2.01 3.05 -7.70
CA ILE A 60 0.99 3.20 -8.75
C ILE A 60 1.09 2.02 -9.72
N THR A 61 -0.05 1.47 -10.13
CA THR A 61 -0.13 0.34 -11.07
C THR A 61 0.39 0.72 -12.47
N PRO A 62 0.81 -0.25 -13.31
CA PRO A 62 1.26 0.00 -14.68
C PRO A 62 0.22 0.75 -15.53
N SER A 63 -1.06 0.47 -15.34
CA SER A 63 -2.17 1.20 -15.95
C SER A 63 -2.27 2.68 -15.56
N GLY A 64 -1.60 3.11 -14.49
CA GLY A 64 -1.62 4.48 -13.96
C GLY A 64 -2.90 4.87 -13.20
N ASN A 65 -3.92 4.01 -13.21
CA ASN A 65 -5.25 4.32 -12.68
C ASN A 65 -5.49 3.73 -11.27
N GLY A 66 -4.56 2.94 -10.74
CA GLY A 66 -4.70 2.23 -9.47
C GLY A 66 -3.50 2.39 -8.55
N LEU A 67 -3.69 1.98 -7.29
CA LEU A 67 -2.64 1.90 -6.29
C LEU A 67 -2.37 0.45 -5.92
N ALA A 68 -1.12 0.04 -6.10
CA ALA A 68 -0.60 -1.24 -5.62
C ALA A 68 -0.36 -1.22 -4.11
N HIS A 69 0.03 -0.06 -3.58
CA HIS A 69 0.38 0.14 -2.18
C HIS A 69 0.30 1.62 -1.80
N ILE A 70 -0.03 1.91 -0.55
CA ILE A 70 0.07 3.24 0.05
C ILE A 70 0.54 3.12 1.50
N ASP A 71 1.51 3.92 1.89
CA ASP A 71 2.05 3.95 3.25
C ASP A 71 2.66 5.32 3.55
N SER A 72 3.08 5.54 4.80
CA SER A 72 3.87 6.69 5.20
C SER A 72 5.19 6.25 5.84
N ILE A 73 6.22 7.11 5.75
CA ILE A 73 7.53 6.86 6.34
C ILE A 73 7.95 8.07 7.15
N THR A 74 8.26 7.88 8.43
CA THR A 74 8.86 8.92 9.28
C THR A 74 10.37 8.95 9.04
N PRO A 75 10.94 9.99 8.39
CA PRO A 75 12.37 10.09 8.22
C PRO A 75 13.05 10.32 9.58
N LYS A 76 14.29 9.85 9.72
CA LYS A 76 15.13 10.18 10.87
C LYS A 76 15.47 11.67 10.85
N SER A 77 15.82 12.24 12.00
CA SER A 77 16.37 13.61 12.07
C SER A 77 17.66 13.79 11.26
N SER A 78 18.37 12.69 10.97
CA SER A 78 19.51 12.67 10.04
C SER A 78 19.11 12.66 8.56
N GLY A 79 17.81 12.75 8.24
CA GLY A 79 17.24 12.68 6.89
C GLY A 79 17.07 11.25 6.34
N GLY A 80 17.72 10.25 6.92
CA GLY A 80 17.66 8.87 6.39
C GLY A 80 16.30 8.21 6.59
N PHE A 81 15.83 7.47 5.57
CA PHE A 81 14.61 6.67 5.65
C PHE A 81 14.78 5.29 4.99
N SER A 82 14.01 4.31 5.44
CA SER A 82 13.89 3.01 4.80
C SER A 82 12.53 2.38 5.09
N LYS A 83 11.95 1.70 4.10
CA LYS A 83 10.69 0.97 4.22
C LYS A 83 10.80 -0.38 3.52
N THR A 84 10.26 -1.40 4.15
CA THR A 84 10.03 -2.71 3.54
C THR A 84 8.56 -2.87 3.21
N ILE A 85 8.29 -3.33 1.99
CA ILE A 85 6.97 -3.56 1.42
C ILE A 85 6.91 -4.99 0.89
N ASN A 86 5.85 -5.72 1.25
CA ASN A 86 5.57 -7.04 0.70
C ASN A 86 4.97 -6.86 -0.70
N VAL A 87 5.66 -7.38 -1.71
CA VAL A 87 5.24 -7.30 -3.11
C VAL A 87 4.24 -8.40 -3.42
N GLY A 88 3.21 -8.08 -4.19
CA GLY A 88 2.14 -8.99 -4.54
C GLY A 88 0.83 -8.70 -3.80
N GLY A 89 -0.14 -9.58 -3.97
CA GLY A 89 -1.49 -9.42 -3.44
C GLY A 89 -2.48 -8.91 -4.49
N PRO A 90 -3.77 -8.75 -4.14
CA PRO A 90 -4.83 -8.33 -5.07
C PRO A 90 -4.57 -7.02 -5.80
N THR A 91 -3.75 -6.13 -5.23
CA THR A 91 -3.45 -4.82 -5.81
C THR A 91 -2.22 -4.81 -6.71
N TRP A 92 -1.50 -5.94 -6.80
CA TRP A 92 -0.42 -6.18 -7.75
C TRP A 92 -0.91 -7.12 -8.86
N SER A 93 -1.94 -6.68 -9.58
CA SER A 93 -2.70 -7.48 -10.54
C SER A 93 -2.23 -7.38 -11.99
N GLU A 94 -1.18 -6.62 -12.27
CA GLU A 94 -0.71 -6.32 -13.62
C GLU A 94 0.79 -6.58 -13.71
N ASP A 95 1.24 -7.38 -14.68
CA ASP A 95 2.66 -7.41 -15.02
C ASP A 95 3.06 -6.08 -15.65
N GLY A 96 4.20 -5.52 -15.24
CA GLY A 96 4.64 -4.24 -15.81
C GLY A 96 5.45 -3.35 -14.90
N LYS A 97 5.50 -2.08 -15.31
CA LYS A 97 6.25 -1.03 -14.64
C LYS A 97 5.37 -0.34 -13.60
N TYR A 98 5.70 -0.53 -12.33
CA TYR A 98 5.05 0.18 -11.23
C TYR A 98 5.85 1.44 -10.90
N THR A 99 5.13 2.54 -10.63
CA THR A 99 5.74 3.82 -10.25
C THR A 99 5.65 4.01 -8.75
N ILE A 100 6.79 4.03 -8.08
CA ILE A 100 6.90 4.45 -6.68
C ILE A 100 6.99 5.98 -6.66
N LYS A 101 5.99 6.62 -6.08
CA LYS A 101 5.95 8.05 -5.84
C LYS A 101 6.15 8.32 -4.35
N LEU A 102 7.17 9.11 -4.02
CA LEU A 102 7.43 9.61 -2.68
C LEU A 102 7.12 11.11 -2.66
N THR A 103 6.42 11.59 -1.64
CA THR A 103 6.14 13.02 -1.48
C THR A 103 6.59 13.49 -0.10
N TYR A 104 7.47 14.49 -0.08
CA TYR A 104 8.03 15.13 1.11
C TYR A 104 8.40 16.57 0.77
N GLY A 105 7.43 17.48 0.85
CA GLY A 105 7.52 18.83 0.25
C GLY A 105 7.42 18.75 -1.27
N GLU A 106 8.42 18.13 -1.91
CA GLU A 106 8.45 17.82 -3.34
C GLU A 106 8.12 16.35 -3.60
N SER A 107 7.81 16.02 -4.86
CA SER A 107 7.56 14.64 -5.31
C SER A 107 8.77 14.06 -6.03
N PHE A 108 9.09 12.81 -5.70
CA PHE A 108 10.11 12.01 -6.36
C PHE A 108 9.48 10.72 -6.90
N GLU A 109 9.86 10.31 -8.10
CA GLU A 109 9.34 9.09 -8.73
C GLU A 109 10.47 8.10 -9.09
N LYS A 110 10.19 6.82 -8.89
CA LYS A 110 11.07 5.70 -9.26
C LYS A 110 10.26 4.58 -9.86
N ILE A 111 10.75 3.99 -10.94
CA ILE A 111 10.10 2.86 -11.60
C ILE A 111 10.75 1.54 -11.14
N ILE A 112 9.92 0.54 -10.86
CA ILE A 112 10.31 -0.87 -10.69
C ILE A 112 9.53 -1.76 -11.65
N GLN A 113 10.08 -2.90 -12.02
CA GLN A 113 9.38 -3.92 -12.79
C GLN A 113 8.78 -4.97 -11.83
N TYR A 114 7.57 -5.42 -12.14
CA TYR A 114 6.93 -6.55 -11.48
C TYR A 114 6.46 -7.57 -12.53
N GLU A 115 6.66 -8.84 -12.21
CA GLU A 115 6.15 -9.97 -12.98
C GLU A 115 5.54 -10.99 -12.02
N ASN A 116 4.26 -11.28 -12.20
CA ASN A 116 3.58 -12.31 -11.44
C ASN A 116 3.98 -13.68 -11.99
N SER A 117 5.11 -14.22 -11.53
CA SER A 117 5.57 -15.57 -11.89
C SER A 117 4.72 -16.71 -11.27
N PHE A 118 3.53 -16.39 -10.74
CA PHE A 118 2.62 -17.38 -10.19
C PHE A 118 1.78 -17.99 -11.33
N SER A 119 2.08 -19.24 -11.67
CA SER A 119 1.18 -20.09 -12.46
C SER A 119 0.02 -20.51 -11.54
N GLU A 120 -1.00 -19.66 -11.41
CA GLU A 120 -2.27 -20.08 -10.82
C GLU A 120 -2.98 -20.98 -11.85
N PRO A 121 -3.46 -22.18 -11.50
CA PRO A 121 -4.33 -22.91 -12.38
C PRO A 121 -5.59 -22.06 -12.57
N GLU A 122 -5.78 -21.60 -13.81
CA GLU A 122 -7.07 -21.19 -14.31
C GLU A 122 -8.05 -22.35 -14.10
N SER A 123 -8.99 -22.20 -13.18
CA SER A 123 -10.19 -23.03 -13.10
C SER A 123 -11.31 -22.14 -12.56
N GLU A 124 -12.07 -21.53 -13.44
CA GLU A 124 -13.18 -22.12 -14.22
C GLU A 124 -14.50 -21.88 -13.48
N SER A 125 -15.42 -21.33 -14.25
CA SER A 125 -16.77 -20.92 -13.91
C SER A 125 -17.72 -22.10 -13.66
N THR A 126 -18.35 -22.11 -12.46
CA THR A 126 -19.68 -22.70 -12.09
C THR A 126 -19.88 -24.24 -12.17
N PRO A 127 -20.90 -24.89 -11.54
CA PRO A 127 -21.98 -24.43 -10.64
C PRO A 127 -22.14 -25.24 -9.31
N ASP A 128 -22.92 -24.63 -8.39
CA ASP A 128 -23.69 -25.20 -7.25
C ASP A 128 -23.55 -26.70 -6.90
N LYS A 129 -23.06 -27.01 -5.68
CA LYS A 129 -23.65 -28.06 -4.84
C LYS A 129 -23.37 -27.90 -3.35
N THR A 130 -24.47 -27.80 -2.61
CA THR A 130 -24.60 -27.90 -1.16
C THR A 130 -23.95 -29.17 -0.58
N LYS A 131 -23.13 -29.02 0.48
CA LYS A 131 -23.22 -29.79 1.74
C LYS A 131 -22.42 -29.11 2.87
N SER A 132 -23.12 -28.96 3.99
CA SER A 132 -22.79 -28.33 5.28
C SER A 132 -21.37 -28.61 5.85
N PRO A 133 -20.72 -27.65 6.53
CA PRO A 133 -19.56 -27.91 7.39
C PRO A 133 -20.00 -28.35 8.81
N PRO A 134 -19.31 -29.33 9.43
CA PRO A 134 -19.45 -29.56 10.86
C PRO A 134 -18.68 -28.51 11.67
N THR A 135 -19.28 -28.13 12.79
CA THR A 135 -18.74 -27.32 13.89
C THR A 135 -17.28 -27.64 14.23
N ALA A 136 -16.42 -26.62 14.22
CA ALA A 136 -15.14 -26.62 14.91
C ALA A 136 -15.08 -25.42 15.88
N ALA A 137 -14.73 -25.73 17.13
CA ALA A 137 -14.71 -24.87 18.30
C ALA A 137 -13.71 -23.68 18.18
N PRO A 138 -13.87 -22.62 19.00
CA PRO A 138 -13.02 -21.44 18.92
C PRO A 138 -11.63 -21.74 19.49
N VAL A 139 -10.58 -21.50 18.70
CA VAL A 139 -9.20 -21.56 19.16
C VAL A 139 -8.76 -20.17 19.61
N THR A 140 -8.14 -20.16 20.78
CA THR A 140 -7.77 -19.07 21.67
C THR A 140 -6.93 -17.96 21.02
N ILE A 141 -7.31 -16.71 21.29
CA ILE A 141 -6.60 -15.47 20.99
C ILE A 141 -5.33 -15.38 21.85
N PRO A 142 -4.13 -15.09 21.28
CA PRO A 142 -3.01 -14.59 22.06
C PRO A 142 -3.19 -13.08 22.25
N THR A 143 -3.52 -12.67 23.48
CA THR A 143 -3.50 -11.27 23.92
C THR A 143 -2.08 -10.72 23.80
N LYS A 144 -1.86 -9.72 22.94
CA LYS A 144 -0.64 -8.91 22.98
C LYS A 144 -0.92 -7.63 23.79
N GLN A 145 -0.06 -7.42 24.77
CA GLN A 145 -0.04 -6.36 25.78
C GLN A 145 0.31 -4.98 25.17
N PRO A 146 -0.19 -3.85 25.71
CA PRO A 146 -0.15 -2.55 25.05
C PRO A 146 1.17 -1.79 25.26
N SER A 147 1.55 -0.95 24.29
CA SER A 147 2.70 -0.02 24.37
C SER A 147 2.28 1.39 23.92
N THR A 148 2.06 2.22 24.94
CA THR A 148 2.09 3.68 25.14
C THR A 148 2.14 4.70 23.96
N ASP A 149 1.12 5.57 23.98
CA ASP A 149 0.98 6.99 23.58
C ASP A 149 1.20 7.49 22.13
N GLN A 150 1.84 6.77 21.21
CA GLN A 150 1.89 7.19 19.79
C GLN A 150 0.76 6.62 18.92
N ASP A 151 0.20 5.47 19.30
CA ASP A 151 -0.92 4.84 18.58
C ASP A 151 -2.26 5.58 18.78
N GLN A 152 -2.41 6.36 19.86
CA GLN A 152 -3.70 6.99 20.18
C GLN A 152 -4.09 8.11 19.20
N PHE A 153 -3.12 8.80 18.59
CA PHE A 153 -3.40 9.88 17.64
C PHE A 153 -3.79 9.33 16.26
N GLU A 154 -3.25 8.18 15.85
CA GLU A 154 -3.73 7.47 14.66
C GLU A 154 -5.09 6.84 14.93
N GLU A 155 -5.31 6.24 16.10
CA GLU A 155 -6.57 5.60 16.47
C GLU A 155 -7.76 6.59 16.45
N GLU A 156 -7.58 7.85 16.87
CA GLU A 156 -8.63 8.88 16.82
C GLU A 156 -9.00 9.31 15.39
N ILE A 157 -8.05 9.39 14.45
CA ILE A 157 -8.34 9.77 13.05
C ILE A 157 -8.96 8.59 12.28
N PHE A 158 -8.66 7.36 12.66
CA PHE A 158 -9.17 6.15 11.98
C PHE A 158 -10.50 5.60 12.51
N ARG A 159 -11.00 6.03 13.67
CA ARG A 159 -12.32 5.60 14.20
C ARG A 159 -13.51 5.89 13.26
N GLY A 160 -13.33 6.77 12.27
CA GLY A 160 -14.35 7.09 11.25
C GLY A 160 -14.05 6.61 9.83
N VAL A 161 -12.87 6.04 9.55
CA VAL A 161 -12.49 5.66 8.18
C VAL A 161 -12.99 4.25 7.90
N ASN A 162 -13.87 4.12 6.90
CA ASN A 162 -14.27 2.82 6.40
C ASN A 162 -13.03 2.09 5.86
N PRO A 163 -12.60 0.97 6.45
CA PRO A 163 -11.37 0.29 6.03
C PRO A 163 -11.42 -0.16 4.56
N LYS A 164 -12.62 -0.36 4.00
CA LYS A 164 -12.84 -0.63 2.57
C LYS A 164 -12.41 0.48 1.63
N MET A 165 -12.15 1.69 2.13
CA MET A 165 -11.71 2.84 1.32
C MET A 165 -10.20 3.10 1.42
N LYS A 166 -9.46 2.37 2.27
CA LYS A 166 -8.01 2.56 2.42
C LYS A 166 -7.26 2.23 1.14
N LEU A 167 -7.78 1.29 0.35
CA LEU A 167 -7.12 0.78 -0.84
C LEU A 167 -8.09 0.76 -2.02
N PHE A 168 -7.80 1.56 -3.04
CA PHE A 168 -8.68 1.68 -4.20
C PHE A 168 -8.83 0.34 -4.93
N GLY A 169 -10.07 -0.07 -5.22
CA GLY A 169 -10.37 -1.35 -5.87
C GLY A 169 -10.29 -2.57 -4.94
N PHE A 170 -10.04 -2.40 -3.64
CA PHE A 170 -10.03 -3.50 -2.67
C PHE A 170 -10.94 -3.21 -1.46
N PRO A 171 -11.83 -4.15 -1.08
CA PRO A 171 -12.11 -5.44 -1.72
C PRO A 171 -12.76 -5.26 -3.11
N SER A 172 -12.55 -6.23 -4.00
CA SER A 172 -13.15 -6.20 -5.34
C SER A 172 -14.65 -6.48 -5.28
N PHE A 173 -15.41 -5.84 -6.16
CA PHE A 173 -16.86 -5.99 -6.26
C PHE A 173 -17.30 -7.37 -6.77
N ASP A 174 -16.44 -8.06 -7.53
CA ASP A 174 -16.74 -9.35 -8.14
C ASP A 174 -16.38 -10.56 -7.24
N LYS A 175 -15.71 -10.35 -6.11
CA LYS A 175 -15.32 -11.41 -5.17
C LYS A 175 -16.16 -11.36 -3.90
N SER A 176 -16.41 -12.54 -3.31
CA SER A 176 -17.14 -12.65 -2.05
C SER A 176 -16.22 -12.40 -0.84
N PRO A 177 -16.76 -11.97 0.31
CA PRO A 177 -15.99 -11.92 1.55
C PRO A 177 -15.33 -13.27 1.89
N GLN A 178 -16.03 -14.38 1.68
CA GLN A 178 -15.50 -15.72 1.96
C GLN A 178 -14.27 -16.04 1.12
N TYR A 179 -14.24 -15.66 -0.16
CA TYR A 179 -13.06 -15.83 -1.03
C TYR A 179 -11.80 -15.21 -0.40
N TYR A 180 -11.92 -14.00 0.16
CA TYR A 180 -10.78 -13.32 0.79
C TYR A 180 -10.41 -13.93 2.14
N ILE A 181 -11.39 -14.34 2.94
CA ILE A 181 -11.18 -15.00 4.24
C ILE A 181 -10.44 -16.33 4.03
N ASP A 182 -10.88 -17.15 3.06
CA ASP A 182 -10.24 -18.41 2.72
C ASP A 182 -8.79 -18.18 2.25
N ARG A 183 -8.58 -17.19 1.38
CA ARG A 183 -7.25 -16.83 0.90
C ARG A 183 -6.35 -16.34 2.03
N TYR A 184 -6.88 -15.56 2.96
CA TYR A 184 -6.16 -15.09 4.15
C TYR A 184 -5.69 -16.26 5.04
N ASN A 185 -6.54 -17.27 5.22
CA ASN A 185 -6.22 -18.42 6.06
C ASN A 185 -5.31 -19.45 5.36
N THR A 186 -5.36 -19.54 4.04
CA THR A 186 -4.66 -20.60 3.27
C THR A 186 -3.37 -20.14 2.59
N LYS A 187 -3.19 -18.84 2.34
CA LYS A 187 -2.04 -18.29 1.60
C LYS A 187 -1.21 -17.37 2.51
N PRO A 188 -0.08 -17.84 3.09
CA PRO A 188 0.74 -17.04 3.99
C PRO A 188 1.20 -15.69 3.41
N GLN A 189 1.48 -15.64 2.11
CA GLN A 189 1.90 -14.40 1.44
C GLN A 189 0.74 -13.40 1.32
N TYR A 190 -0.49 -13.85 1.05
CA TYR A 190 -1.67 -12.98 1.07
C TYR A 190 -1.91 -12.44 2.48
N LYS A 191 -1.77 -13.30 3.50
CA LYS A 191 -1.87 -12.89 4.90
C LYS A 191 -0.87 -11.78 5.23
N SER A 192 0.40 -11.98 4.90
CA SER A 192 1.46 -10.98 5.12
C SER A 192 1.23 -9.68 4.35
N TRP A 193 0.70 -9.75 3.14
CA TRP A 193 0.29 -8.56 2.39
C TRP A 193 -0.85 -7.83 3.10
N PHE A 194 -1.92 -8.55 3.47
CA PHE A 194 -3.09 -7.97 4.12
C PHE A 194 -2.72 -7.31 5.44
N ASP A 195 -2.00 -8.01 6.31
CA ASP A 195 -1.57 -7.50 7.62
C ASP A 195 -0.68 -6.25 7.48
N SER A 196 0.10 -6.16 6.40
CA SER A 196 0.90 -4.96 6.10
C SER A 196 0.04 -3.79 5.61
N GLN A 197 -1.04 -4.04 4.86
CA GLN A 197 -1.92 -2.97 4.38
C GLN A 197 -2.91 -2.50 5.46
N PHE A 198 -3.33 -3.40 6.34
CA PHE A 198 -4.40 -3.20 7.32
C PHE A 198 -3.93 -3.58 8.74
N PRO A 199 -2.91 -2.92 9.30
CA PRO A 199 -2.29 -3.33 10.58
C PRO A 199 -3.27 -3.33 11.77
N ASN A 200 -4.32 -2.50 11.69
CA ASN A 200 -5.29 -2.28 12.77
C ASN A 200 -6.67 -2.88 12.44
N PHE A 201 -6.81 -3.68 11.39
CA PHE A 201 -8.09 -4.28 11.01
C PHE A 201 -7.97 -5.78 10.79
N SER A 202 -8.96 -6.53 11.23
CA SER A 202 -9.12 -7.93 10.86
C SER A 202 -9.63 -8.07 9.42
N ILE A 203 -9.35 -9.22 8.79
CA ILE A 203 -9.88 -9.53 7.46
C ILE A 203 -11.40 -9.34 7.38
N ASN A 204 -12.14 -9.75 8.41
CA ASN A 204 -13.59 -9.64 8.46
C ASN A 204 -14.07 -8.18 8.49
N GLU A 205 -13.37 -7.28 9.16
CA GLU A 205 -13.73 -5.86 9.20
C GLU A 205 -13.49 -5.18 7.85
N VAL A 206 -12.48 -5.64 7.10
CA VAL A 206 -12.14 -5.09 5.79
C VAL A 206 -13.03 -5.68 4.69
N VAL A 207 -13.25 -7.01 4.64
CA VAL A 207 -13.97 -7.65 3.52
C VAL A 207 -15.44 -7.93 3.83
N GLY A 208 -15.78 -8.14 5.10
CA GLY A 208 -17.07 -8.64 5.54
C GLY A 208 -18.25 -7.70 5.29
N TYR A 209 -19.45 -8.24 5.42
CA TYR A 209 -20.68 -7.46 5.37
C TYR A 209 -21.12 -7.04 6.77
N LYS A 210 -21.78 -5.88 6.86
CA LYS A 210 -22.54 -5.54 8.05
C LYS A 210 -23.74 -6.48 8.11
N THR A 211 -23.90 -7.17 9.22
CA THR A 211 -25.06 -8.04 9.45
C THR A 211 -26.33 -7.20 9.50
N THR A 212 -27.43 -7.80 9.07
CA THR A 212 -28.76 -7.18 9.16
C THR A 212 -29.62 -7.95 10.16
N HIS A 213 -30.86 -7.50 10.35
CA HIS A 213 -31.87 -8.23 11.12
C HIS A 213 -32.24 -9.58 10.49
N VAL A 214 -31.84 -9.82 9.23
CA VAL A 214 -32.04 -11.09 8.53
C VAL A 214 -30.80 -11.96 8.73
N GLU A 215 -31.02 -13.15 9.28
CA GLU A 215 -29.97 -14.15 9.50
C GLU A 215 -29.24 -14.47 8.19
N ASN A 216 -27.91 -14.54 8.25
CA ASN A 216 -27.03 -14.80 7.10
C ASN A 216 -27.20 -13.84 5.91
N PHE A 217 -27.71 -12.62 6.15
CA PHE A 217 -27.85 -11.61 5.13
C PHE A 217 -27.13 -10.29 5.47
N PRO A 218 -26.24 -9.80 4.58
CA PRO A 218 -25.81 -10.44 3.32
C PRO A 218 -24.93 -11.69 3.58
N SER A 219 -25.01 -12.67 2.68
CA SER A 219 -24.28 -13.94 2.73
C SER A 219 -22.82 -13.74 2.33
N PHE A 220 -21.90 -14.26 3.14
CA PHE A 220 -20.45 -14.14 2.93
C PHE A 220 -19.95 -14.84 1.68
N ASP A 221 -20.73 -15.79 1.12
CA ASP A 221 -20.38 -16.53 -0.09
C ASP A 221 -20.78 -15.79 -1.38
N LYS A 222 -21.51 -14.69 -1.26
CA LYS A 222 -21.94 -13.86 -2.39
C LYS A 222 -21.07 -12.62 -2.49
N SER A 223 -20.77 -12.19 -3.71
CA SER A 223 -20.04 -10.94 -3.97
C SER A 223 -20.98 -9.74 -3.89
N PRO A 224 -20.45 -8.51 -3.69
CA PRO A 224 -21.25 -7.30 -3.84
C PRO A 224 -21.99 -7.24 -5.19
N GLN A 225 -21.31 -7.65 -6.27
CA GLN A 225 -21.89 -7.69 -7.61
C GLN A 225 -23.11 -8.61 -7.71
N TYR A 226 -23.09 -9.79 -7.06
CA TYR A 226 -24.24 -10.71 -7.05
C TYR A 226 -25.52 -10.04 -6.55
N TYR A 227 -25.41 -9.18 -5.54
CA TYR A 227 -26.58 -8.45 -5.01
C TYR A 227 -27.06 -7.38 -5.97
N ILE A 228 -26.16 -6.67 -6.64
CA ILE A 228 -26.50 -5.66 -7.65
C ILE A 228 -27.25 -6.32 -8.81
N ASP A 229 -26.72 -7.43 -9.33
CA ASP A 229 -27.30 -8.13 -10.48
C ASP A 229 -28.71 -8.65 -10.17
N ARG A 230 -28.93 -9.15 -8.95
CA ARG A 230 -30.24 -9.64 -8.52
C ARG A 230 -31.35 -8.59 -8.52
N TYR A 231 -31.02 -7.31 -8.31
CA TYR A 231 -32.01 -6.22 -8.35
C TYR A 231 -32.24 -5.65 -9.76
N ASN A 232 -31.40 -6.00 -10.73
CA ASN A 232 -31.45 -5.50 -12.11
C ASN A 232 -32.10 -6.50 -13.09
N THR A 233 -32.68 -7.58 -12.59
CA THR A 233 -33.46 -8.59 -13.35
C THR A 233 -34.94 -8.50 -13.03
#